data_AF-A0A918J2E3-F1
#
_entry.id   AF-A0A918J2E3-F1
#
_cell.length_a   1.000
_cell.length_b   1.000
_cell.length_c   1.000
_cell.angle_alpha   90.00
_cell.angle_beta   90.00
_cell.angle_gamma   90.00
#
_symmetry.space_group_name_H-M   'P 1'
#
loop_
_entity.id
_entity.type
_entity.pdbx_description
1 polymer ?
#
loop_
_entity_poly.entity_id
_entity_poly.type
_entity_poly.pdbx_seq_one_letter_code
_entity_poly.pdbx_strand_id
1 'polypeptide(L)'
;MKKKSIIIKEVSHREIKVLSETFGIPIGALVENMIRYFKRTGINPKDALNENPSAMIKVLDKRIVSFLRVQERDILKPVRDEVYMNGKNQVLKLEELTNSLREVLGKMNSADEKRTLLVKSELLKQKNCLIEIASYLDNKDRSGLNQRIKEIFS
;
A
#
# COMPACT_ATOMS: atom_id res chain seq x y z
N MET A 1 11.80 -12.31 67.57
CA MET A 1 10.37 -12.15 67.16
C MET A 1 9.48 -12.33 68.37
N LYS A 2 8.48 -11.46 68.58
CA LYS A 2 7.43 -11.72 69.60
C LYS A 2 6.49 -12.78 69.05
N LYS A 3 6.28 -13.87 69.79
CA LYS A 3 5.35 -14.93 69.40
C LYS A 3 3.92 -14.36 69.43
N LYS A 4 3.17 -14.55 68.35
CA LYS A 4 1.76 -14.20 68.25
C LYS A 4 0.98 -15.44 67.85
N SER A 5 -0.16 -15.67 68.50
CA SER A 5 -1.03 -16.81 68.21
C SER A 5 -2.28 -16.33 67.47
N ILE A 6 -2.72 -17.09 66.47
CA ILE A 6 -3.95 -16.83 65.71
C ILE A 6 -4.91 -17.97 66.00
N ILE A 7 -6.15 -17.64 66.37
CA ILE A 7 -7.20 -18.63 66.59
C ILE A 7 -7.87 -18.92 65.25
N ILE A 8 -7.84 -20.18 64.82
CA ILE A 8 -8.48 -20.66 63.59
C ILE A 8 -9.21 -21.98 63.85
N LYS A 9 -10.16 -22.31 62.98
CA LYS A 9 -10.88 -23.59 63.03
C LYS A 9 -9.92 -24.74 62.74
N GLU A 10 -10.15 -25.89 63.36
CA GLU A 10 -9.31 -27.09 63.20
C GLU A 10 -9.20 -27.57 61.75
N VAL A 11 -10.31 -27.50 60.99
CA VAL A 11 -10.34 -27.86 59.56
C VAL A 11 -9.39 -26.96 58.76
N SER A 12 -9.46 -25.65 58.96
CA SER A 12 -8.57 -24.69 58.29
C SER A 12 -7.10 -24.83 58.74
N HIS A 13 -6.85 -25.29 59.98
CA HIS A 13 -5.50 -25.63 60.43
C HIS A 13 -4.93 -26.87 59.73
N ARG A 14 -5.77 -27.87 59.41
CA ARG A 14 -5.35 -29.02 58.60
C ARG A 14 -5.03 -28.59 57.17
N GLU A 15 -5.87 -27.76 56.57
CA GLU A 15 -5.67 -27.25 55.20
C GLU A 15 -4.42 -26.38 55.09
N ILE A 16 -4.16 -25.47 56.03
CA ILE A 16 -2.95 -24.64 55.99
C ILE A 16 -1.68 -25.48 56.16
N LYS A 17 -1.76 -26.60 56.89
CA LYS A 17 -0.64 -27.56 57.01
C LYS A 17 -0.37 -28.26 55.68
N VAL A 18 -1.41 -28.72 54.98
CA VAL A 18 -1.28 -29.33 53.64
C VAL A 18 -0.70 -28.31 52.63
N LEU A 19 -1.15 -27.06 52.68
CA LEU A 19 -0.62 -25.99 51.82
C LEU A 19 0.84 -25.66 52.15
N SER A 20 1.19 -25.64 53.44
CA SER A 20 2.56 -25.44 53.93
C SER A 20 3.50 -26.54 53.42
N GLU A 21 3.05 -27.80 53.43
CA GLU A 21 3.78 -28.94 52.89
C GLU A 21 3.89 -28.89 51.37
N THR A 22 2.81 -28.53 50.67
CA THR A 22 2.77 -28.45 49.20
C THR A 22 3.71 -27.36 48.65
N PHE A 23 3.76 -26.21 49.32
CA PHE A 23 4.64 -25.10 48.91
C PHE A 23 6.03 -25.16 49.54
N GLY A 24 6.28 -26.08 50.48
CA GLY A 24 7.56 -26.20 51.18
C GLY A 24 7.90 -25.00 52.08
N ILE A 25 6.90 -24.29 52.58
CA ILE A 25 7.08 -23.04 53.35
C ILE A 25 6.49 -23.22 54.75
N PRO A 26 7.17 -22.83 55.83
CA PRO A 26 6.62 -22.88 57.20
C PRO A 26 5.32 -22.07 57.32
N ILE A 27 4.34 -22.58 58.09
CA ILE A 27 3.01 -21.97 58.27
C ILE A 27 3.08 -20.47 58.59
N GLY A 28 3.98 -20.05 59.49
CA GLY A 28 4.14 -18.63 59.83
C GLY A 28 4.56 -17.77 58.63
N ALA A 29 5.52 -18.24 57.84
CA ALA A 29 5.97 -17.56 56.62
C ALA A 29 4.90 -17.59 55.52
N LEU A 30 4.11 -18.67 55.44
CA LEU A 30 2.98 -18.78 54.53
C LEU A 30 1.93 -17.70 54.82
N VAL A 31 1.57 -17.51 56.09
CA VAL A 31 0.62 -16.45 56.49
C VAL A 31 1.15 -15.05 56.18
N GLU A 32 2.43 -14.79 56.45
CA GLU A 32 3.06 -13.51 56.08
C GLU A 32 3.02 -13.26 54.57
N ASN A 33 3.29 -14.29 53.77
CA ASN A 33 3.23 -14.22 52.31
C ASN A 33 1.80 -14.04 51.81
N MET A 34 0.80 -14.68 52.42
CA MET A 34 -0.61 -14.45 52.12
C MET A 34 -1.02 -13.00 52.40
N ILE A 35 -0.61 -12.42 53.53
CA ILE A 35 -0.86 -11.01 53.85
C ILE A 35 -0.24 -10.10 52.78
N ARG A 36 1.01 -10.36 52.39
CA ARG A 36 1.69 -9.59 51.33
C ARG A 36 0.99 -9.77 49.98
N TYR A 37 0.56 -10.98 49.66
CA TYR A 37 -0.15 -11.30 48.44
C TYR A 37 -1.45 -10.50 48.35
N PHE A 38 -2.34 -10.60 49.34
CA PHE A 38 -3.60 -9.85 49.35
C PHE A 38 -3.39 -8.34 49.36
N LYS A 39 -2.37 -7.84 50.07
CA LYS A 39 -2.03 -6.40 50.06
C LYS A 39 -1.54 -5.94 48.68
N ARG A 40 -0.79 -6.78 47.96
CA ARG A 40 -0.24 -6.45 46.64
C ARG A 40 -1.26 -6.61 45.51
N THR A 41 -2.08 -7.65 45.58
CA THR A 41 -3.08 -7.94 44.54
C THR A 41 -4.39 -7.19 44.76
N GLY A 42 -4.66 -6.70 45.97
CA GLY A 42 -5.92 -6.01 46.32
C GLY A 42 -7.14 -6.95 46.35
N ILE A 43 -6.93 -8.26 46.19
CA ILE A 43 -8.00 -9.26 46.19
C ILE A 43 -8.52 -9.42 47.61
N ASN A 44 -9.81 -9.15 47.82
CA ASN A 44 -10.47 -9.41 49.09
C ASN A 44 -10.71 -10.93 49.25
N PRO A 45 -10.11 -11.59 50.25
CA PRO A 45 -10.27 -13.04 50.45
C PRO A 45 -11.71 -13.45 50.80
N LYS A 46 -12.59 -12.51 51.17
CA LYS A 46 -14.02 -12.77 51.37
C LYS A 46 -14.80 -12.86 50.06
N ASP A 47 -14.31 -12.21 49.00
CA ASP A 47 -14.97 -12.14 47.69
C ASP A 47 -14.34 -13.14 46.71
N ALA A 48 -13.81 -14.26 47.22
CA ALA A 48 -13.10 -15.30 46.48
C ALA A 48 -13.98 -16.08 45.45
N LEU A 49 -15.07 -15.46 44.99
CA LEU A 49 -15.72 -15.74 43.71
C LEU A 49 -14.94 -15.17 42.51
N ASN A 50 -13.92 -14.32 42.75
CA ASN A 50 -13.08 -13.79 41.68
C ASN A 50 -12.44 -14.94 40.91
N GLU A 51 -12.95 -15.12 39.69
CA GLU A 51 -12.55 -16.12 38.71
C GLU A 51 -11.02 -16.23 38.69
N ASN A 52 -10.55 -17.49 38.72
CA ASN A 52 -9.13 -17.82 38.57
C ASN A 52 -8.49 -16.90 37.50
N PRO A 53 -7.35 -16.24 37.77
CA PRO A 53 -6.69 -15.37 36.79
C PRO A 53 -6.57 -15.97 35.38
N SER A 54 -6.48 -17.30 35.27
CA SER A 54 -6.52 -18.01 33.98
C SER A 54 -7.83 -17.85 33.19
N ALA A 55 -8.98 -17.73 33.85
CA ALA A 55 -10.27 -17.48 33.21
C ALA A 55 -10.34 -16.06 32.63
N MET A 56 -9.85 -15.06 33.37
CA MET A 56 -9.76 -13.68 32.88
C MET A 56 -8.87 -13.58 31.63
N ILE A 57 -7.73 -14.28 31.62
CA ILE A 57 -6.84 -14.35 30.45
C ILE A 57 -7.55 -14.99 29.25
N LYS A 58 -8.32 -16.07 29.45
CA LYS A 58 -9.09 -16.71 28.37
C LYS A 58 -10.17 -15.79 27.78
N VAL A 59 -10.83 -14.97 28.61
CA VAL A 59 -11.80 -13.99 28.12
C VAL A 59 -11.11 -12.90 27.30
N LEU A 60 -9.96 -12.43 27.78
CA LEU A 60 -9.16 -11.44 27.06
C LEU A 60 -8.70 -11.97 25.69
N ASP A 61 -8.16 -13.19 25.66
CA ASP A 61 -7.73 -13.86 24.43
C ASP A 61 -8.89 -13.98 23.42
N LYS A 62 -10.06 -14.44 23.86
CA LYS A 62 -11.27 -14.49 23.01
C LYS A 62 -11.64 -13.13 22.42
N ARG A 63 -11.56 -12.05 23.22
CA ARG A 63 -11.85 -10.69 22.75
C ARG A 63 -10.84 -10.23 21.71
N ILE A 64 -9.55 -10.49 21.93
CA ILE A 64 -8.48 -10.16 20.99
C ILE A 64 -8.67 -10.89 19.67
N VAL A 65 -8.88 -12.22 19.71
CA VAL A 65 -9.13 -13.02 18.51
C VAL A 65 -10.38 -12.54 17.76
N SER A 66 -11.46 -12.21 18.49
CA SER A 66 -12.66 -11.65 17.88
C SER A 66 -12.39 -10.30 17.21
N PHE A 67 -11.63 -9.42 17.85
CA PHE A 67 -11.27 -8.12 17.29
C PHE A 67 -10.42 -8.27 16.03
N LEU A 68 -9.42 -9.14 16.04
CA LEU A 68 -8.59 -9.42 14.87
C LEU A 68 -9.40 -9.97 13.70
N ARG A 69 -10.37 -10.87 13.95
CA ARG A 69 -11.26 -11.38 12.90
C ARG A 69 -12.14 -10.29 12.30
N VAL A 70 -12.63 -9.37 13.12
CA VAL A 70 -13.42 -8.21 12.67
C VAL A 70 -12.56 -7.28 11.83
N GLN A 71 -11.35 -6.94 12.29
CA GLN A 71 -10.38 -6.14 11.54
C GLN A 71 -10.04 -6.78 10.18
N GLU A 72 -9.80 -8.09 10.15
CA GLU A 72 -9.48 -8.79 8.91
C GLU A 72 -10.65 -8.77 7.93
N ARG A 73 -11.87 -9.06 8.41
CA ARG A 73 -13.06 -9.15 7.57
C ARG A 73 -13.53 -7.77 7.08
N ASP A 74 -13.58 -6.79 7.97
CA ASP A 74 -14.26 -5.53 7.72
C ASP A 74 -13.31 -4.45 7.18
N ILE A 75 -11.99 -4.61 7.36
CA ILE A 75 -11.00 -3.62 6.90
C ILE A 75 -10.00 -4.25 5.93
N LEU A 76 -9.25 -5.27 6.35
CA LEU A 76 -8.11 -5.75 5.56
C LEU A 76 -8.53 -6.43 4.25
N LYS A 77 -9.61 -7.23 4.26
CA LYS A 77 -10.13 -7.87 3.04
C LYS A 77 -10.63 -6.85 2.02
N PRO A 78 -11.51 -5.88 2.37
CA PRO A 78 -11.92 -4.82 1.45
C PRO A 78 -10.73 -4.05 0.88
N VAL A 79 -9.76 -3.64 1.72
CA VAL A 79 -8.58 -2.90 1.26
C VAL A 79 -7.77 -3.71 0.26
N ARG A 80 -7.57 -5.01 0.53
CA ARG A 80 -6.87 -5.90 -0.41
C ARG A 80 -7.58 -5.97 -1.75
N ASP A 81 -8.90 -6.12 -1.73
CA ASP A 81 -9.70 -6.26 -2.94
C ASP A 81 -9.73 -4.93 -3.74
N GLU A 82 -9.82 -3.78 -3.06
CA GLU A 82 -9.70 -2.46 -3.67
C GLU A 82 -8.33 -2.24 -4.33
N VAL A 83 -7.24 -2.57 -3.62
CA VAL A 83 -5.87 -2.46 -4.16
C VAL A 83 -5.70 -3.34 -5.39
N TYR A 84 -6.22 -4.58 -5.34
CA TYR A 84 -6.17 -5.49 -6.48
C TYR A 84 -6.95 -4.95 -7.69
N MET A 85 -8.18 -4.48 -7.47
CA MET A 85 -9.01 -3.90 -8.53
C MET A 85 -8.38 -2.62 -9.10
N ASN A 86 -7.79 -1.77 -8.25
CA ASN A 86 -7.09 -0.58 -8.70
C ASN A 86 -5.88 -0.93 -9.58
N GLY A 87 -5.08 -1.93 -9.18
CA GLY A 87 -3.97 -2.42 -10.00
C GLY A 87 -4.43 -2.91 -11.38
N LYS A 88 -5.52 -3.69 -11.43
CA LYS A 88 -6.10 -4.16 -12.69
C LYS A 88 -6.59 -2.99 -13.56
N ASN A 89 -7.29 -2.02 -12.96
CA ASN A 89 -7.79 -0.84 -13.66
C ASN A 89 -6.67 0.05 -14.20
N GLN A 90 -5.54 0.14 -13.50
CA GLN A 90 -4.38 0.89 -13.97
C GLN A 90 -3.78 0.26 -15.22
N VAL A 91 -3.65 -1.07 -15.26
CA VAL A 91 -3.15 -1.78 -16.45
C VAL A 91 -4.06 -1.53 -17.66
N LEU A 92 -5.38 -1.66 -17.49
CA LEU A 92 -6.34 -1.39 -18.56
C LEU A 92 -6.25 0.05 -19.07
N LYS A 93 -6.21 1.04 -18.17
CA LYS A 93 -6.06 2.45 -18.54
C LYS A 93 -4.75 2.74 -19.26
N LEU A 94 -3.66 2.07 -18.88
CA LEU A 94 -2.37 2.19 -19.56
C LEU A 94 -2.42 1.60 -20.98
N GLU A 95 -3.09 0.47 -21.16
CA GLU A 95 -3.32 -0.13 -22.49
C GLU A 95 -4.16 0.80 -23.37
N GLU A 96 -5.27 1.33 -22.84
CA GLU A 96 -6.12 2.30 -23.55
C GLU A 96 -5.35 3.57 -23.95
N LEU A 97 -4.55 4.11 -23.03
CA LEU A 97 -3.71 5.29 -23.29
C LEU A 97 -2.66 4.98 -24.36
N THR A 98 -2.02 3.81 -24.29
CA THR A 98 -1.01 3.38 -25.26
C THR A 98 -1.62 3.25 -26.66
N ASN A 99 -2.81 2.66 -26.77
CA ASN A 99 -3.53 2.55 -28.04
C ASN A 99 -3.90 3.92 -28.60
N SER A 100 -4.41 4.82 -27.74
CA SER A 100 -4.75 6.19 -28.12
C SER A 100 -3.53 6.97 -28.61
N LEU A 101 -2.39 6.84 -27.93
CA LEU A 101 -1.13 7.44 -28.36
C LEU A 101 -0.68 6.90 -29.71
N ARG A 102 -0.78 5.58 -29.92
CA ARG A 102 -0.42 4.95 -31.20
C ARG A 102 -1.28 5.48 -32.34
N GLU A 103 -2.57 5.67 -32.11
CA GLU A 103 -3.50 6.25 -33.10
C GLU A 103 -3.13 7.71 -33.42
N VAL A 104 -2.86 8.52 -32.40
CA VAL A 104 -2.46 9.93 -32.58
C VAL A 104 -1.15 10.03 -33.35
N LEU A 105 -0.15 9.22 -33.01
CA LEU A 105 1.13 9.17 -33.72
C LEU A 105 0.94 8.73 -35.18
N GLY A 106 0.07 7.74 -35.43
CA GLY A 106 -0.28 7.32 -36.78
C GLY A 106 -0.92 8.44 -37.60
N LYS A 107 -1.88 9.17 -37.01
CA LYS A 107 -2.51 10.35 -37.64
C LYS A 107 -1.48 11.44 -37.91
N MET A 108 -0.60 11.73 -36.96
CA MET A 108 0.47 12.73 -37.09
C MET A 108 1.41 12.36 -38.25
N ASN A 109 1.86 11.11 -38.33
CA ASN A 109 2.72 10.65 -39.41
C ASN A 109 2.02 10.80 -40.78
N SER A 110 0.76 10.39 -40.87
CA SER A 110 -0.01 10.53 -42.12
C SER A 110 -0.23 12.00 -42.53
N ALA A 111 -0.39 12.89 -41.55
CA ALA A 111 -0.54 14.32 -41.81
C ALA A 111 0.79 14.93 -42.28
N ASP A 112 1.91 14.50 -41.71
CA ASP A 112 3.24 14.93 -42.10
C ASP A 112 3.63 14.46 -43.51
N GLU A 113 3.32 13.21 -43.86
CA GLU A 113 3.49 12.70 -45.23
C GLU A 113 2.68 13.52 -46.24
N LYS A 114 1.40 13.78 -45.96
CA LYS A 114 0.53 14.61 -46.81
C LYS A 114 1.09 16.03 -46.96
N ARG A 115 1.54 16.62 -45.86
CA ARG A 115 2.16 17.96 -45.87
C ARG A 115 3.43 17.97 -46.72
N THR A 116 4.29 16.97 -46.57
CA THR A 116 5.54 16.83 -47.33
C THR A 116 5.26 16.71 -48.82
N LEU A 117 4.27 15.91 -49.22
CA LEU A 117 3.86 15.79 -50.62
C LEU A 117 3.33 17.11 -51.19
N LEU A 118 2.49 17.82 -50.43
CA LEU A 118 1.97 19.14 -50.83
C LEU A 118 3.10 20.15 -51.01
N VAL A 119 4.02 20.26 -50.03
CA VAL A 119 5.16 21.17 -50.10
C VAL A 119 6.06 20.83 -51.30
N LYS A 120 6.35 19.54 -51.52
CA LYS A 120 7.14 19.10 -52.69
C LYS A 120 6.46 19.49 -54.01
N SER A 121 5.15 19.31 -54.10
CA SER A 121 4.40 19.67 -55.31
C SER A 121 4.43 21.18 -55.57
N GLU A 122 4.33 22.00 -54.52
CA GLU A 122 4.32 23.45 -54.63
C GLU A 122 5.72 24.00 -54.98
N LEU A 123 6.77 23.43 -54.37
CA LEU A 123 8.16 23.74 -54.73
C LEU A 123 8.46 23.42 -56.20
N LEU A 124 7.92 22.31 -56.72
CA LEU A 124 8.09 21.95 -58.13
C LEU A 124 7.39 22.96 -59.06
N LYS A 125 6.17 23.40 -58.72
CA LYS A 125 5.47 24.45 -59.47
C LYS A 125 6.24 25.76 -59.45
N GLN A 126 6.75 26.17 -58.28
CA GLN A 126 7.56 27.38 -58.14
C GLN A 126 8.84 27.30 -58.97
N LYS A 127 9.53 26.16 -58.95
CA LYS A 127 10.71 25.90 -59.81
C LYS A 127 10.36 26.06 -61.30
N ASN A 128 9.27 25.43 -61.74
CA ASN A 128 8.85 25.50 -63.14
C ASN A 128 8.48 26.94 -63.56
N CYS A 129 7.75 27.67 -62.70
CA CYS A 129 7.40 29.07 -62.92
C CYS A 129 8.66 29.95 -63.04
N LEU A 130 9.65 29.75 -62.17
CA LEU A 130 10.91 30.50 -62.23
C LEU A 130 11.72 30.20 -63.51
N ILE A 131 11.76 28.93 -63.95
CA ILE A 131 12.39 28.56 -65.22
C ILE A 131 11.66 29.21 -66.40
N GLU A 132 10.33 29.28 -66.35
CA GLU A 132 9.54 29.88 -67.42
C GLU A 132 9.69 31.42 -67.44
N ILE A 133 9.70 32.09 -66.28
CA ILE A 133 10.05 33.51 -66.21
C ILE A 133 11.47 33.76 -66.74
N ALA A 134 12.42 32.90 -66.39
CA ALA A 134 13.81 33.01 -66.86
C ALA A 134 13.95 32.80 -68.37
N SER A 135 13.16 31.91 -68.99
CA SER A 135 13.17 31.71 -70.44
C SER A 135 12.61 32.93 -71.18
N TYR A 136 11.59 33.60 -70.63
CA TYR A 136 11.09 34.86 -71.18
C TYR A 136 12.11 36.02 -71.04
N LEU A 137 12.84 36.08 -69.92
CA LEU A 137 13.84 37.12 -69.67
C LEU A 137 15.15 36.90 -70.44
N ASP A 138 15.56 35.66 -70.67
CA ASP A 138 16.78 35.27 -71.40
C ASP A 138 16.50 34.23 -72.48
N ASN A 139 15.80 34.67 -73.54
CA ASN A 139 15.29 33.85 -74.66
C ASN A 139 16.37 33.09 -75.46
N LYS A 140 17.66 33.36 -75.23
CA LYS A 140 18.80 32.66 -75.87
C LYS A 140 19.84 32.16 -74.86
N ASP A 141 19.50 32.17 -73.57
CA ASP A 141 20.35 31.80 -72.44
C ASP A 141 21.75 32.44 -72.47
N ARG A 142 21.86 33.68 -72.95
CA ARG A 142 23.15 34.37 -73.13
C ARG A 142 23.80 34.72 -71.81
N SER A 143 23.00 34.89 -70.75
CA SER A 143 23.47 35.18 -69.40
C SER A 143 23.62 33.92 -68.54
N GLY A 144 23.24 32.75 -69.05
CA GLY A 144 23.24 31.47 -68.33
C GLY A 144 22.25 31.42 -67.16
N LEU A 145 21.22 32.28 -67.18
CA LEU A 145 20.26 32.44 -66.09
C LEU A 145 19.49 31.13 -65.82
N ASN A 146 19.11 30.41 -66.88
CA ASN A 146 18.39 29.14 -66.75
C ASN A 146 19.25 28.06 -66.11
N GLN A 147 20.55 28.02 -66.46
CA GLN A 147 21.51 27.09 -65.89
C GLN A 147 21.67 27.33 -64.38
N ARG A 148 21.83 28.59 -63.96
CA ARG A 148 21.98 28.98 -62.55
C ARG A 148 20.74 28.67 -61.72
N ILE A 149 19.54 28.90 -62.26
CA ILE A 149 18.29 28.54 -61.57
C ILE A 149 18.21 27.02 -61.40
N LYS A 150 18.56 26.23 -62.44
CA LYS A 150 18.59 24.77 -62.31
C LYS A 150 19.57 24.30 -61.23
N GLU A 151 20.75 24.92 -61.13
CA GLU A 151 21.75 24.62 -60.10
C GLU A 151 21.26 24.95 -58.67
N ILE A 152 20.51 26.04 -58.47
CA ILE A 152 19.94 26.41 -57.15
C ILE A 152 18.90 25.39 -56.66
N PHE A 153 18.16 24.78 -57.59
CA PHE A 153 17.12 23.79 -57.29
C PHE A 153 17.55 22.34 -57.60
N SER A 154 18.86 22.07 -57.68
CA SER A 154 19.45 20.72 -57.83
C SER A 154 19.77 20.09 -56.48
#